data_AF-A0A1B8UX52-F1
#
_entry.id   AF-A0A1B8UX52-F1
#
_cell.length_a   1.000
_cell.length_b   1.000
_cell.length_c   1.000
_cell.angle_alpha   90.00
_cell.angle_beta   90.00
_cell.angle_gamma   90.00
#
_symmetry.space_group_name_H-M   'P 1'
#
loop_
_entity.id
_entity.type
_entity.pdbx_description
1 polymer ?
#
loop_
_entity_poly.entity_id
_entity_poly.type
_entity_poly.pdbx_seq_one_letter_code
_entity_poly.pdbx_strand_id
1 'polypeptide(L)'
;MMRHSKVAWGIALILLITNLITIGCLMTEKEKEKENETVVQPALDVFELRGQSEHWKLRHYQVMRTSNSIRRGSASLTYLGDTKEIKDSSSFYIEYYEKHGEREEGVLTSGMLATNGSVQLLSELDHLGSTQSEPTEFERSMTKDDFAGSYVKLRWSDSYGEEHVEIIELEVKDHTTFS
;
A
#
# COMPACT_ATOMS: atom_id res chain seq x y z
N MET A 1 -44.50 55.53 -30.94
CA MET A 1 -43.15 55.57 -30.33
C MET A 1 -42.96 54.34 -29.43
N MET A 2 -42.81 53.13 -30.00
CA MET A 2 -42.81 51.85 -29.24
C MET A 2 -41.91 50.74 -29.85
N ARG A 3 -41.08 51.06 -30.86
CA ARG A 3 -40.16 50.08 -31.49
C ARG A 3 -38.79 50.01 -30.83
N HIS A 4 -38.35 51.08 -30.15
CA HIS A 4 -37.01 51.14 -29.55
C HIS A 4 -36.89 50.40 -28.21
N SER A 5 -37.96 50.28 -27.41
CA SER A 5 -37.85 49.63 -26.08
C SER A 5 -37.70 48.11 -26.17
N LYS A 6 -38.30 47.46 -27.19
CA LYS A 6 -38.16 46.01 -27.42
C LYS A 6 -36.76 45.63 -27.90
N VAL A 7 -36.13 46.49 -28.70
CA VAL A 7 -34.74 46.31 -29.16
C VAL A 7 -33.76 46.53 -28.02
N ALA A 8 -33.97 47.56 -27.18
CA ALA A 8 -33.15 47.80 -26.00
C ALA A 8 -33.23 46.64 -24.98
N TRP A 9 -34.42 46.07 -24.77
CA TRP A 9 -34.59 44.88 -23.92
C TRP A 9 -33.92 43.64 -24.50
N GLY A 10 -33.97 43.45 -25.82
CA GLY A 10 -33.26 42.35 -26.48
C GLY A 10 -31.74 42.44 -26.30
N ILE A 11 -31.17 43.63 -26.42
CA ILE A 11 -29.73 43.86 -26.21
C ILE A 11 -29.34 43.64 -24.74
N ALA A 12 -30.16 44.14 -23.80
CA ALA A 12 -29.92 43.94 -22.36
C ALA A 12 -29.94 42.45 -21.99
N LEU A 13 -30.87 41.67 -22.56
CA LEU A 13 -30.97 40.23 -22.32
C LEU A 13 -29.74 39.47 -22.85
N ILE A 14 -29.26 39.84 -24.04
CA ILE A 14 -28.05 39.24 -24.64
C ILE A 14 -26.84 39.51 -23.74
N LEU A 15 -26.63 40.75 -23.31
CA LEU A 15 -25.51 41.10 -22.43
C LEU A 15 -25.54 40.33 -21.10
N LEU A 16 -26.74 40.11 -20.56
CA LEU A 16 -26.93 39.37 -19.29
C LEU A 16 -26.60 37.88 -19.47
N ILE A 17 -27.02 37.27 -20.58
CA ILE A 17 -26.68 35.88 -20.91
C ILE A 17 -25.18 35.72 -21.15
N THR A 18 -24.56 36.64 -21.91
CA THR A 18 -23.12 36.59 -22.17
C THR A 18 -22.32 36.69 -20.87
N ASN A 19 -22.70 37.59 -19.96
CA ASN A 19 -22.00 37.76 -18.68
C ASN A 19 -22.17 36.52 -17.77
N LEU A 20 -23.34 35.88 -17.76
CA LEU A 20 -23.57 34.63 -17.03
C LEU A 20 -22.73 33.46 -17.58
N ILE A 21 -22.58 33.36 -18.90
CA ILE A 21 -21.72 32.35 -19.53
C ILE A 21 -20.25 32.59 -19.18
N THR A 22 -19.79 33.85 -19.21
CA THR A 22 -18.41 34.21 -18.85
C THR A 22 -18.11 33.89 -17.38
N ILE A 23 -19.03 34.21 -16.46
CA ILE A 23 -18.89 33.86 -15.04
C ILE A 23 -18.89 32.33 -14.85
N GLY A 24 -19.76 31.62 -15.58
CA GLY A 24 -19.80 30.16 -15.60
C GLY A 24 -18.45 29.56 -16.00
N CYS A 25 -17.88 29.97 -17.15
CA CYS A 25 -16.57 29.48 -17.59
C CYS A 25 -15.44 29.82 -16.62
N LEU A 26 -15.43 31.02 -16.02
CA LEU A 26 -14.41 31.42 -15.05
C LEU A 26 -14.49 30.62 -13.75
N MET A 27 -15.69 30.19 -13.33
CA MET A 27 -15.83 29.31 -12.16
C MET A 27 -15.38 27.88 -12.46
N THR A 28 -15.61 27.37 -13.68
CA THR A 28 -15.09 26.05 -14.07
C THR A 28 -13.57 26.02 -14.23
N GLU A 29 -12.93 27.14 -14.60
CA GLU A 29 -11.46 27.26 -14.62
C GLU A 29 -10.88 27.34 -13.21
N LYS A 30 -11.51 28.09 -12.29
CA LYS A 30 -11.04 28.16 -10.89
C LYS A 30 -11.16 26.85 -10.11
N GLU A 31 -12.06 25.95 -10.51
CA GLU A 31 -12.12 24.61 -9.93
C GLU A 31 -11.04 23.66 -10.46
N LYS A 32 -10.43 23.96 -11.62
CA LYS A 32 -9.27 23.20 -12.15
C LYS A 32 -7.93 23.65 -11.58
N GLU A 33 -7.88 24.75 -10.84
CA GLU A 33 -6.69 25.24 -10.13
C GLU A 33 -6.69 24.86 -8.63
N LYS A 34 -7.55 23.92 -8.21
CA LYS A 34 -7.35 23.27 -6.91
C LYS A 34 -6.16 22.31 -7.00
N GLU A 35 -5.11 22.71 -6.30
CA GLU A 35 -4.17 21.81 -5.62
C GLU A 35 -3.06 21.21 -6.51
N ASN A 36 -2.21 22.06 -7.06
CA ASN A 36 -0.77 21.75 -7.07
C ASN A 36 -0.19 22.17 -5.71
N GLU A 37 -0.64 21.54 -4.62
CA GLU A 37 0.26 21.43 -3.48
C GLU A 37 1.46 20.65 -4.00
N THR A 38 2.61 21.32 -4.07
CA THR A 38 3.87 20.64 -4.28
C THR A 38 4.06 19.78 -3.03
N VAL A 39 3.52 18.56 -3.04
CA VAL A 39 3.79 17.56 -2.02
C VAL A 39 5.29 17.35 -2.10
N VAL A 40 6.02 18.01 -1.21
CA VAL A 40 7.46 17.80 -1.04
C VAL A 40 7.56 16.36 -0.57
N GLN A 41 7.82 15.44 -1.51
CA GLN A 41 8.03 14.05 -1.16
C GLN A 41 9.24 14.02 -0.22
N PRO A 42 9.11 13.39 0.97
CA PRO A 42 10.24 13.28 1.88
C PRO A 42 11.40 12.58 1.18
N ALA A 43 12.63 12.98 1.51
CA ALA A 43 13.83 12.34 0.98
C ALA A 43 13.85 10.84 1.33
N LEU A 44 13.27 10.47 2.48
CA LEU A 44 13.06 9.10 2.91
C LEU A 44 11.76 8.97 3.72
N ASP A 45 10.99 7.95 3.38
CA ASP A 45 9.71 7.59 3.99
C ASP A 45 9.83 6.15 4.54
N VAL A 46 9.59 5.94 5.84
CA VAL A 46 9.78 4.65 6.50
C VAL A 46 8.51 4.23 7.21
N PHE A 47 8.00 3.06 6.84
CA PHE A 47 6.86 2.40 7.49
C PHE A 47 7.35 1.15 8.21
N GLU A 48 7.05 1.02 9.50
CA GLU A 48 7.18 -0.23 10.24
C GLU A 48 5.79 -0.86 10.40
N LEU A 49 5.63 -2.06 9.87
CA LEU A 49 4.40 -2.83 9.91
C LEU A 49 4.53 -4.05 10.82
N ARG A 50 3.38 -4.47 11.34
CA ARG A 50 3.22 -5.69 12.14
C ARG A 50 1.85 -6.29 11.90
N GLY A 51 1.69 -7.54 12.28
CA GLY A 51 0.39 -8.19 12.25
C GLY A 51 0.40 -9.49 13.04
N GLN A 52 -0.78 -10.06 13.21
CA GLN A 52 -0.94 -11.34 13.88
C GLN A 52 -2.12 -12.11 13.28
N SER A 53 -1.96 -13.41 13.12
CA SER A 53 -3.02 -14.38 12.79
C SER A 53 -3.23 -15.33 13.96
N GLU A 54 -3.79 -16.51 13.73
CA GLU A 54 -4.01 -17.52 14.77
C GLU A 54 -2.68 -18.07 15.29
N HIS A 55 -1.79 -18.51 14.39
CA HIS A 55 -0.56 -19.19 14.76
C HIS A 55 0.69 -18.35 14.57
N TRP A 56 0.58 -17.17 13.98
CA TRP A 56 1.77 -16.39 13.60
C TRP A 56 1.68 -14.93 14.02
N LYS A 57 2.81 -14.41 14.46
CA LYS A 57 3.00 -12.99 14.74
C LYS A 57 4.15 -12.44 13.94
N LEU A 58 3.87 -11.43 13.12
CA LEU A 58 4.86 -10.75 12.30
C LEU A 58 5.19 -9.39 12.91
N ARG A 59 6.49 -9.08 12.99
CA ARG A 59 7.02 -7.83 13.54
C ARG A 59 8.10 -7.26 12.62
N HIS A 60 8.31 -5.96 12.71
CA HIS A 60 9.45 -5.27 12.10
C HIS A 60 9.53 -5.38 10.58
N TYR A 61 8.42 -5.66 9.89
CA TYR A 61 8.40 -5.53 8.44
C TYR A 61 8.53 -4.06 8.09
N GLN A 62 9.55 -3.72 7.31
CA GLN A 62 9.84 -2.33 6.97
C GLN A 62 9.64 -2.10 5.49
N VAL A 63 9.00 -0.98 5.15
CA VAL A 63 8.97 -0.41 3.82
C VAL A 63 9.68 0.94 3.89
N MET A 64 10.80 1.06 3.19
CA MET A 64 11.58 2.30 3.09
C MET A 64 11.50 2.80 1.65
N ARG A 65 10.95 3.98 1.45
CA ARG A 65 10.74 4.57 0.13
C ARG A 65 11.43 5.92 0.01
N THR A 66 12.10 6.11 -1.11
CA THR A 66 12.69 7.38 -1.56
C THR A 66 12.15 7.67 -2.96
N SER A 67 12.52 8.81 -3.54
CA SER A 67 12.17 9.13 -4.92
C SER A 67 12.71 8.12 -5.94
N ASN A 68 13.79 7.40 -5.64
CA ASN A 68 14.48 6.54 -6.62
C ASN A 68 14.57 5.07 -6.19
N SER A 69 14.21 4.74 -4.95
CA SER A 69 14.29 3.37 -4.46
C SER A 69 13.20 3.07 -3.45
N ILE A 70 12.68 1.86 -3.51
CA ILE A 70 11.85 1.25 -2.47
C ILE A 70 12.53 -0.03 -1.99
N ARG A 71 12.66 -0.18 -0.68
CA ARG A 71 13.22 -1.35 -0.01
C ARG A 71 12.20 -1.92 0.96
N ARG A 72 12.08 -3.24 0.98
CA ARG A 72 11.10 -3.99 1.79
C ARG A 72 11.75 -5.14 2.52
N GLY A 73 11.21 -5.54 3.67
CA GLY A 73 11.59 -6.76 4.36
C GLY A 73 12.00 -6.53 5.81
N SER A 74 13.00 -7.29 6.28
CA SER A 74 13.49 -7.27 7.67
C SER A 74 12.47 -7.74 8.72
N ALA A 75 11.40 -8.42 8.27
CA ALA A 75 10.40 -8.96 9.18
C ALA A 75 10.94 -10.13 9.98
N SER A 76 10.50 -10.20 11.24
CA SER A 76 10.64 -11.37 12.09
C SER A 76 9.27 -12.00 12.32
N LEU A 77 9.22 -13.32 12.32
CA LEU A 77 8.02 -14.11 12.54
C LEU A 77 8.14 -14.89 13.84
N THR A 78 7.04 -15.03 14.57
CA THR A 78 7.00 -15.83 15.79
C THR A 78 5.79 -16.74 15.73
N TYR A 79 6.04 -18.04 15.89
CA TYR A 79 4.98 -19.02 16.01
C TYR A 79 4.33 -18.93 17.39
N LEU A 80 3.00 -18.94 17.44
CA LEU A 80 2.19 -18.79 18.65
C LEU A 80 1.61 -20.13 19.14
N GLY A 81 1.63 -21.17 18.30
CA GLY A 81 1.17 -22.52 18.65
C GLY A 81 2.23 -23.39 19.36
N ASP A 82 2.00 -24.70 19.43
CA ASP A 82 3.02 -25.64 19.93
C ASP A 82 4.15 -25.78 18.91
N THR A 83 5.35 -25.30 19.25
CA THR A 83 6.54 -25.40 18.39
C THR A 83 6.86 -26.80 17.86
N LYS A 84 6.36 -27.87 18.51
CA LYS A 84 6.47 -29.24 18.00
C LYS A 84 5.73 -29.45 16.68
N GLU A 85 4.70 -28.66 16.40
CA GLU A 85 3.91 -28.74 15.18
C GLU A 85 4.71 -28.28 13.97
N ILE A 86 5.65 -27.34 14.13
CA ILE A 86 6.43 -26.79 13.01
C ILE A 86 7.91 -27.20 12.99
N LYS A 87 8.35 -27.96 13.99
CA LYS A 87 9.77 -28.32 14.17
C LYS A 87 10.34 -29.10 12.99
N ASP A 88 9.55 -30.03 12.44
CA ASP A 88 9.96 -30.93 11.35
C ASP A 88 9.18 -30.63 10.06
N SER A 89 8.74 -29.38 9.90
CA SER A 89 8.03 -28.92 8.70
C SER A 89 8.83 -29.20 7.43
N SER A 90 8.15 -29.63 6.37
CA SER A 90 8.76 -29.92 5.07
C SER A 90 8.77 -28.73 4.11
N SER A 91 7.91 -27.73 4.35
CA SER A 91 7.74 -26.58 3.47
C SER A 91 7.30 -25.33 4.24
N PHE A 92 7.80 -24.17 3.82
CA PHE A 92 7.34 -22.88 4.32
C PHE A 92 7.47 -21.82 3.24
N TYR A 93 6.42 -21.02 3.07
CA TYR A 93 6.34 -19.96 2.09
C TYR A 93 5.66 -18.73 2.69
N ILE A 94 6.19 -17.56 2.34
CA ILE A 94 5.66 -16.28 2.74
C ILE A 94 5.59 -15.36 1.51
N GLU A 95 4.42 -14.76 1.31
CA GLU A 95 4.14 -13.83 0.22
C GLU A 95 3.57 -12.53 0.81
N TYR A 96 4.16 -11.40 0.45
CA TYR A 96 3.74 -10.07 0.89
C TYR A 96 2.93 -9.40 -0.22
N TYR A 97 1.76 -8.88 0.14
CA TYR A 97 0.86 -8.19 -0.77
C TYR A 97 0.58 -6.78 -0.29
N GLU A 98 0.72 -5.82 -1.19
CA GLU A 98 0.39 -4.41 -0.96
C GLU A 98 -0.88 -4.04 -1.73
N LYS A 99 -1.73 -3.20 -1.12
CA LYS A 99 -3.04 -2.83 -1.66
C LYS A 99 -3.18 -1.30 -1.76
N HIS A 100 -3.72 -0.83 -2.87
CA HIS A 100 -4.13 0.56 -3.06
C HIS A 100 -5.45 0.61 -3.84
N GLY A 101 -6.51 1.03 -3.16
CA GLY A 101 -7.88 0.90 -3.68
C GLY A 101 -8.23 -0.57 -3.98
N GLU A 102 -8.67 -0.85 -5.21
CA GLU A 102 -9.02 -2.20 -5.67
C GLU A 102 -7.82 -2.99 -6.22
N ARG A 103 -6.65 -2.36 -6.35
CA ARG A 103 -5.45 -3.02 -6.89
C ARG A 103 -4.63 -3.65 -5.77
N GLU A 104 -4.17 -4.86 -6.02
CA GLU A 104 -3.30 -5.66 -5.17
C GLU A 104 -2.06 -6.12 -5.96
N GLU A 105 -0.89 -6.11 -5.33
CA GLU A 105 0.37 -6.53 -5.94
C GLU A 105 1.24 -7.31 -4.96
N GLY A 106 1.79 -8.45 -5.43
CA GLY A 106 2.77 -9.23 -4.67
C GLY A 106 4.16 -8.62 -4.78
N VAL A 107 4.74 -8.21 -3.66
CA VAL A 107 5.97 -7.37 -3.64
C VAL A 107 7.21 -8.09 -3.10
N LEU A 108 7.01 -9.18 -2.37
CA LEU A 108 8.09 -10.00 -1.82
C LEU A 108 7.61 -11.43 -1.63
N THR A 109 8.41 -12.39 -2.06
CA THR A 109 8.18 -13.81 -1.78
C THR A 109 9.46 -14.40 -1.23
N SER A 110 9.33 -15.19 -0.17
CA SER A 110 10.42 -16.01 0.37
C SER A 110 9.87 -17.40 0.70
N GLY A 111 10.71 -18.41 0.66
CA GLY A 111 10.28 -19.76 0.94
C GLY A 111 11.44 -20.72 1.10
N MET A 112 11.15 -21.83 1.76
CA MET A 112 12.09 -22.88 2.11
C MET A 112 11.43 -24.24 1.89
N LEU A 113 12.22 -25.15 1.35
CA LEU A 113 11.85 -26.55 1.15
C LEU A 113 12.88 -27.43 1.85
N ALA A 114 12.41 -28.52 2.47
CA ALA A 114 13.28 -29.50 3.08
C ALA A 114 14.15 -30.18 2.02
N THR A 115 15.46 -30.05 2.12
CA THR A 115 16.41 -30.77 1.25
C THR A 115 16.77 -32.16 1.79
N ASN A 116 16.65 -32.37 3.11
CA ASN A 116 16.99 -33.62 3.81
C ASN A 116 15.85 -34.14 4.72
N GLY A 117 14.59 -33.78 4.44
CA GLY A 117 13.42 -34.28 5.17
C GLY A 117 12.87 -33.36 6.27
N SER A 118 13.53 -32.25 6.61
CA SER A 118 12.95 -31.17 7.43
C SER A 118 13.56 -29.81 7.11
N VAL A 119 12.77 -28.75 7.29
CA VAL A 119 13.18 -27.34 7.30
C VAL A 119 13.35 -26.94 8.77
N GLN A 120 14.50 -26.36 9.13
CA GLN A 120 14.68 -25.77 10.46
C GLN A 120 14.01 -24.40 10.50
N LEU A 121 12.68 -24.37 10.62
CA LEU A 121 11.92 -23.12 10.56
C LEU A 121 12.32 -22.15 11.66
N LEU A 122 12.42 -22.64 12.90
CA LEU A 122 12.60 -21.78 14.09
C LEU A 122 13.86 -20.90 14.04
N SER A 123 14.93 -21.32 13.37
CA SER A 123 16.16 -20.53 13.23
C SER A 123 16.08 -19.45 12.14
N GLU A 124 15.15 -19.59 11.21
CA GLU A 124 15.05 -18.74 10.00
C GLU A 124 13.97 -17.66 10.12
N LEU A 125 13.12 -17.75 11.16
CA LEU A 125 12.01 -16.82 11.36
C LEU A 125 12.45 -15.39 11.71
N ASP A 126 13.70 -15.20 12.12
CA ASP A 126 14.17 -13.88 12.53
C ASP A 126 14.41 -12.95 11.34
N HIS A 127 14.71 -13.46 10.14
CA HIS A 127 15.11 -12.66 8.97
C HIS A 127 14.46 -13.19 7.67
N LEU A 128 13.23 -12.77 7.38
CA LEU A 128 12.43 -13.25 6.23
C LEU A 128 12.83 -12.66 4.85
N GLY A 129 14.08 -12.19 4.73
CA GLY A 129 14.62 -11.60 3.51
C GLY A 129 14.26 -10.13 3.29
N SER A 130 14.71 -9.60 2.16
CA SER A 130 14.45 -8.22 1.73
C SER A 130 14.56 -8.07 0.23
N THR A 131 13.85 -7.11 -0.34
CA THR A 131 14.00 -6.69 -1.74
C THR A 131 14.28 -5.19 -1.84
N GLN A 132 14.91 -4.77 -2.93
CA GLN A 132 15.13 -3.38 -3.26
C GLN A 132 14.98 -3.18 -4.77
N SER A 133 14.18 -2.19 -5.16
CA SER A 133 13.92 -1.85 -6.56
C SER A 133 13.71 -0.35 -6.74
N GLU A 134 13.55 0.08 -8.00
CA GLU A 134 12.99 1.40 -8.30
C GLU A 134 11.47 1.39 -8.03
N PRO A 135 10.89 2.47 -7.46
CA PRO A 135 9.45 2.55 -7.25
C PRO A 135 8.69 2.70 -8.57
N THR A 136 7.70 1.85 -8.77
CA THR A 136 6.65 1.98 -9.80
C THR A 136 5.75 3.18 -9.53
N GLU A 137 4.96 3.60 -10.52
CA GLU A 137 3.98 4.69 -10.33
C GLU A 137 2.95 4.38 -9.23
N PHE A 138 2.55 3.11 -9.12
CA PHE A 138 1.67 2.62 -8.06
C PHE A 138 2.31 2.80 -6.67
N GLU A 139 3.55 2.35 -6.51
CA GLU A 139 4.27 2.44 -5.24
C GLU A 139 4.58 3.89 -4.86
N ARG A 140 4.67 4.81 -5.83
CA ARG A 140 4.87 6.24 -5.59
C ARG A 140 3.60 6.93 -5.07
N SER A 141 2.42 6.43 -5.43
CA SER A 141 1.14 7.00 -4.98
C SER A 141 0.65 6.43 -3.66
N MET A 142 1.24 5.34 -3.17
CA MET A 142 0.83 4.72 -1.91
C MET A 142 1.03 5.65 -0.71
N THR A 143 0.04 5.66 0.17
CA THR A 143 0.02 6.40 1.44
C THR A 143 0.20 5.45 2.61
N LYS A 144 0.28 6.02 3.82
CA LYS A 144 0.28 5.23 5.07
C LYS A 144 -0.93 4.29 5.16
N ASP A 145 -2.10 4.76 4.75
CA ASP A 145 -3.34 3.99 4.84
C ASP A 145 -3.37 2.83 3.84
N ASP A 146 -2.73 3.01 2.67
CA ASP A 146 -2.55 1.93 1.70
C ASP A 146 -1.63 0.82 2.25
N PHE A 147 -0.51 1.21 2.88
CA PHE A 147 0.37 0.25 3.55
C PHE A 147 -0.34 -0.46 4.73
N ALA A 148 -1.22 0.23 5.45
CA ALA A 148 -2.04 -0.37 6.50
C ALA A 148 -3.14 -1.32 5.97
N GLY A 149 -3.39 -1.35 4.66
CA GLY A 149 -4.29 -2.32 4.01
C GLY A 149 -3.55 -3.54 3.45
N SER A 150 -2.24 -3.64 3.65
CA SER A 150 -1.40 -4.73 3.15
C SER A 150 -1.55 -6.00 4.01
N TYR A 151 -1.16 -7.14 3.46
CA TYR A 151 -1.21 -8.40 4.20
C TYR A 151 -0.09 -9.36 3.79
N VAL A 152 0.10 -10.37 4.62
CA VAL A 152 1.02 -11.47 4.36
C VAL A 152 0.24 -12.77 4.27
N LYS A 153 0.54 -13.56 3.24
CA LYS A 153 0.05 -14.92 3.10
C LYS A 153 1.15 -15.89 3.48
N LEU A 154 0.86 -16.72 4.47
CA LEU A 154 1.72 -17.79 4.94
C LEU A 154 1.18 -19.13 4.45
N ARG A 155 2.08 -20.00 3.99
CA ARG A 155 1.80 -21.42 3.76
C ARG A 155 2.89 -22.26 4.38
N TRP A 156 2.55 -23.27 5.14
CA TRP A 156 3.53 -24.19 5.72
C TRP A 156 2.93 -25.57 5.89
N SER A 157 3.79 -26.59 5.87
CA SER A 157 3.41 -27.91 6.34
C SER A 157 3.70 -28.05 7.82
N ASP A 158 2.82 -28.70 8.57
CA ASP A 158 3.16 -29.13 9.92
C ASP A 158 4.01 -30.41 9.91
N SER A 159 4.38 -30.86 11.11
CA SER A 159 5.21 -32.05 11.32
C SER A 159 4.45 -33.37 11.06
N TYR A 160 3.13 -33.30 10.83
CA TYR A 160 2.29 -34.41 10.38
C TYR A 160 2.14 -34.44 8.85
N GLY A 161 2.61 -33.39 8.16
CA GLY A 161 2.51 -33.23 6.71
C GLY A 161 1.21 -32.59 6.25
N GLU A 162 0.41 -32.02 7.16
CA GLU A 162 -0.76 -31.25 6.77
C GLU A 162 -0.35 -29.83 6.35
N GLU A 163 -0.96 -29.35 5.26
CA GLU A 163 -0.68 -28.02 4.71
C GLU A 163 -1.63 -26.99 5.31
N HIS A 164 -1.05 -25.91 5.82
CA HIS A 164 -1.77 -24.81 6.46
C HIS A 164 -1.59 -23.52 5.65
N VAL A 165 -2.61 -22.67 5.68
CA VAL A 165 -2.60 -21.35 5.04
C VAL A 165 -3.20 -20.32 5.97
N GLU A 166 -2.46 -19.25 6.24
CA GLU A 166 -2.93 -18.12 7.04
C GLU A 166 -2.69 -16.79 6.36
N ILE A 167 -3.55 -15.83 6.67
CA ILE A 167 -3.41 -14.44 6.27
C ILE A 167 -3.14 -13.62 7.53
N ILE A 168 -2.08 -12.83 7.51
CA ILE A 168 -1.77 -11.83 8.52
C ILE A 168 -2.07 -10.45 7.91
N GLU A 169 -3.14 -9.81 8.38
CA GLU A 169 -3.38 -8.40 8.06
C GLU A 169 -2.30 -7.54 8.73
N LEU A 170 -1.72 -6.61 7.97
CA LEU A 170 -0.66 -5.73 8.46
C LEU A 170 -1.23 -4.37 8.84
N GLU A 171 -0.77 -3.85 9.96
CA GLU A 171 -1.01 -2.48 10.39
C GLU A 171 0.30 -1.71 10.47
N VAL A 172 0.24 -0.41 10.15
CA VAL A 172 1.38 0.49 10.34
C VAL A 172 1.51 0.81 11.82
N LYS A 173 2.56 0.27 12.45
CA LYS A 173 2.94 0.55 13.83
C LYS A 173 3.61 1.91 13.95
N ASP A 174 4.52 2.21 13.02
CA ASP A 174 5.27 3.47 13.01
C ASP A 174 5.46 3.99 11.58
N HIS A 175 5.49 5.31 11.44
CA HIS A 175 5.69 6.01 10.18
C HIS A 175 6.58 7.23 10.42
N THR A 176 7.79 7.21 9.86
CA THR A 176 8.78 8.27 10.02
C THR A 176 9.21 8.79 8.66
N THR A 177 9.21 10.11 8.50
CA THR A 177 9.68 10.80 7.30
C THR A 177 10.94 11.62 7.61
N PHE A 178 11.85 11.68 6.64
CA PHE A 178 13.08 12.47 6.70
C PHE A 178 13.11 13.44 5.51
N SER A 179 13.43 14.70 5.78
CA SER A 179 13.48 15.80 4.81
C SER A 179 14.92 16.13 4.41
#